data_AF-A0A934LE16-F1
#
_entry.id   AF-A0A934LE16-F1
#
_cell.length_a   1.000
_cell.length_b   1.000
_cell.length_c   1.000
_cell.angle_alpha   90.00
_cell.angle_beta   90.00
_cell.angle_gamma   90.00
#
_symmetry.space_group_name_H-M   'P 1'
#
loop_
_entity.id
_entity.type
_entity.pdbx_description
1 polymer ?
#
loop_
_entity_poly.entity_id
_entity_poly.type
_entity_poly.pdbx_seq_one_letter_code
_entity_poly.pdbx_strand_id
1 'polypeptide(L)' 'MKPLRIDHEMPSVAELNELAAGRTLTPYDAVYFELARRRKLPLATLDAALVKAARAAKLPLITDLSVFPER' A
#
# COMPACT_ATOMS: atom_id res chain seq x y z
N MET A 1 3.76 23.05 12.24
CA MET A 1 2.84 21.97 11.81
C MET A 1 2.68 22.06 10.30
N LYS A 2 3.02 21.02 9.53
CA LYS A 2 2.71 21.02 8.08
C LYS A 2 1.20 20.81 7.88
N PRO A 3 0.58 21.42 6.87
CA PRO A 3 -0.84 21.21 6.58
C PRO A 3 -1.09 19.77 6.12
N LEU A 4 -2.23 19.21 6.53
CA LEU A 4 -2.74 17.95 6.02
C LEU A 4 -3.09 18.13 4.53
N ARG A 5 -2.65 17.20 3.68
CA ARG A 5 -2.96 17.19 2.24
C ARG A 5 -3.86 16.00 1.95
N ILE A 6 -4.96 16.24 1.26
CA ILE A 6 -5.89 15.20 0.82
C ILE A 6 -5.70 14.95 -0.68
N ASP A 7 -5.66 13.67 -1.05
CA ASP A 7 -5.67 13.24 -2.44
C ASP A 7 -7.12 12.91 -2.83
N HIS A 8 -7.64 13.59 -3.85
CA HIS A 8 -9.01 13.40 -4.34
C HIS A 8 -9.06 12.56 -5.62
N GLU A 9 -7.92 12.07 -6.10
CA GLU A 9 -7.85 11.26 -7.31
C GLU A 9 -8.25 9.83 -6.95
N MET A 10 -9.35 9.35 -7.52
CA MET A 10 -9.83 7.99 -7.27
C MET A 10 -9.43 7.07 -8.41
N PRO A 11 -8.69 5.98 -8.14
CA PRO A 11 -8.49 4.93 -9.12
C PRO A 11 -9.83 4.27 -9.46
N SER A 12 -9.95 3.77 -10.68
CA SER A 12 -11.14 3.05 -11.12
C SER A 12 -11.29 1.72 -10.36
N VAL A 13 -12.53 1.23 -10.29
CA VAL A 13 -12.82 -0.08 -9.69
C VAL A 13 -12.06 -1.19 -10.41
N ALA A 14 -11.90 -1.09 -11.74
CA ALA A 14 -11.15 -2.05 -12.54
C ALA A 14 -9.68 -2.10 -12.13
N GLU A 15 -9.01 -0.94 -12.03
CA GLU A 15 -7.62 -0.85 -11.59
C GLU A 15 -7.41 -1.39 -10.18
N LEU A 16 -8.33 -1.08 -9.26
CA LEU A 16 -8.27 -1.62 -7.88
C LEU A 16 -8.44 -3.13 -7.86
N ASN A 17 -9.34 -3.67 -8.67
CA ASN A 17 -9.56 -5.11 -8.75
C ASN A 17 -8.33 -5.84 -9.32
N GLU A 18 -7.68 -5.29 -10.35
CA GLU A 18 -6.45 -5.85 -10.90
C GLU A 18 -5.29 -5.82 -9.88
N LEU A 19 -5.14 -4.70 -9.17
CA LEU A 19 -4.14 -4.56 -8.11
C LEU A 19 -4.38 -5.53 -6.96
N ALA A 20 -5.65 -5.72 -6.58
CA ALA A 20 -6.06 -6.64 -5.53
C ALA A 20 -5.80 -8.10 -5.92
N ALA A 21 -6.24 -8.50 -7.11
CA ALA A 21 -6.13 -9.86 -7.61
C ALA A 21 -4.67 -10.35 -7.71
N GLY A 22 -3.74 -9.48 -8.09
CA GLY A 22 -2.33 -9.84 -8.20
C GLY A 22 -1.60 -10.08 -6.87
N ARG A 23 -2.19 -9.69 -5.72
CA ARG A 23 -1.46 -9.54 -4.45
C ARG A 23 -2.20 -10.02 -3.20
N THR A 24 -3.40 -10.59 -3.35
CA THR A 24 -4.28 -10.99 -2.22
C THR A 24 -4.63 -9.82 -1.30
N LEU A 25 -4.76 -8.63 -1.88
CA LEU A 25 -5.14 -7.41 -1.17
C LEU A 25 -6.65 -7.24 -1.21
N THR A 26 -7.23 -6.59 -0.20
CA THR A 26 -8.59 -6.06 -0.35
C THR A 26 -8.59 -4.85 -1.29
N PRO A 27 -9.74 -4.45 -1.87
CA PRO A 27 -9.82 -3.20 -2.62
C PRO A 27 -9.36 -1.98 -1.81
N TYR A 28 -9.57 -2.01 -0.49
CA TYR A 28 -9.13 -0.96 0.42
C TYR A 28 -7.60 -0.89 0.53
N ASP A 29 -6.95 -2.04 0.71
CA ASP A 29 -5.48 -2.13 0.72
C ASP A 29 -4.90 -1.71 -0.63
N ALA A 30 -5.56 -2.08 -1.73
CA ALA A 30 -5.16 -1.70 -3.08
C ALA A 30 -5.16 -0.17 -3.26
N VAL A 31 -6.08 0.58 -2.63
CA VAL A 31 -6.09 2.05 -2.66
C VAL A 31 -4.83 2.63 -2.00
N TYR A 32 -4.41 2.12 -0.84
CA TYR A 32 -3.19 2.61 -0.20
C TYR A 32 -1.92 2.27 -0.98
N PHE A 33 -1.88 1.07 -1.55
CA PHE A 33 -0.80 0.64 -2.41
C PHE A 33 -0.72 1.49 -3.69
N GLU A 34 -1.86 1.76 -4.33
CA GLU A 34 -2.00 2.63 -5.49
C GLU A 34 -1.51 4.04 -5.19
N LEU A 35 -2.02 4.64 -4.10
CA LEU A 35 -1.67 5.99 -3.69
C LEU A 35 -0.17 6.14 -3.45
N ALA A 36 0.44 5.21 -2.71
CA ALA A 36 1.87 5.21 -2.44
C ALA A 36 2.68 5.11 -3.75
N ARG A 37 2.25 4.24 -4.67
CA ARG A 37 2.90 4.08 -5.98
C ARG A 37 2.78 5.32 -6.85
N ARG A 38 1.57 5.84 -7.05
CA ARG A 38 1.28 7.01 -7.91
C ARG A 38 1.98 8.26 -7.40
N ARG A 39 1.98 8.48 -6.07
CA ARG A 39 2.64 9.63 -5.45
C ARG A 39 4.13 9.43 -5.17
N LYS A 40 4.68 8.24 -5.45
CA LYS A 40 6.07 7.86 -5.14
C LYS A 40 6.43 8.08 -3.66
N LEU A 41 5.50 7.75 -2.77
CA LEU A 41 5.65 7.88 -1.33
C LEU A 41 5.99 6.53 -0.70
N PRO A 42 6.68 6.52 0.46
CA PRO A 42 6.78 5.30 1.26
C PRO A 42 5.41 4.84 1.74
N LEU A 43 5.13 3.53 1.61
CA LEU A 43 3.99 2.92 2.24
C LEU A 43 4.35 2.63 3.70
N ALA A 44 3.67 3.27 4.65
CA ALA A 44 3.85 3.01 6.08
C ALA A 44 2.72 2.08 6.57
N THR A 45 3.05 0.86 6.99
CA THR A 45 2.03 -0.12 7.38
C THR A 45 2.59 -1.24 8.26
N LEU A 46 1.73 -1.79 9.14
CA LEU A 46 1.96 -3.04 9.88
C LEU A 46 1.14 -4.20 9.31
N ASP A 47 0.36 -3.96 8.25
CA ASP A 47 -0.39 -5.01 7.58
C ASP A 47 0.54 -5.92 6.78
N ALA A 48 0.51 -7.22 7.09
CA ALA A 48 1.41 -8.21 6.50
C ALA A 48 1.20 -8.38 4.98
N ALA A 49 -0.05 -8.29 4.50
CA ALA A 49 -0.37 -8.43 3.09
C ALA A 49 0.17 -7.23 2.29
N LEU A 50 -0.01 -6.01 2.81
CA LEU A 50 0.56 -4.80 2.24
C LEU A 50 2.09 -4.76 2.28
N VAL A 51 2.71 -5.21 3.38
CA VAL A 51 4.18 -5.36 3.46
C VAL A 51 4.68 -6.28 2.36
N LYS A 52 4.05 -7.44 2.18
CA LYS A 52 4.41 -8.41 1.13
C LYS A 52 4.25 -7.80 -0.26
N ALA A 53 3.14 -7.11 -0.51
CA ALA A 53 2.87 -6.43 -1.77
C ALA A 53 3.90 -5.31 -2.06
N ALA A 54 4.21 -4.46 -1.09
CA ALA A 54 5.19 -3.39 -1.22
C ALA A 54 6.58 -3.94 -1.55
N ARG A 55 7.02 -4.99 -0.84
CA ARG A 55 8.29 -5.68 -1.12
C ARG A 55 8.33 -6.25 -2.54
N ALA A 56 7.27 -6.96 -2.97
CA ALA A 56 7.18 -7.51 -4.32
C ALA A 56 7.21 -6.42 -5.41
N ALA A 57 6.67 -5.24 -5.13
CA ALA A 57 6.68 -4.09 -6.03
C ALA A 57 7.94 -3.22 -5.96
N LYS A 58 8.84 -3.48 -5.00
CA LYS A 58 9.95 -2.59 -4.65
C LYS A 58 9.49 -1.15 -4.33
N LEU A 59 8.32 -1.01 -3.71
CA LEU A 59 7.91 0.29 -3.16
C LEU A 59 8.72 0.58 -1.90
N PRO A 60 9.08 1.85 -1.64
CA PRO A 60 9.66 2.23 -0.35
C PRO A 60 8.66 1.88 0.77
N LEU A 61 9.16 1.21 1.80
CA LEU A 61 8.33 0.63 2.87
C LEU A 61 8.83 1.11 4.23
N ILE A 62 7.91 1.59 5.07
CA ILE A 62 8.15 1.88 6.48
C ILE A 62 7.29 0.90 7.28
N THR A 63 7.93 0.02 8.03
CA THR A 63 7.24 -0.99 8.83
C THR A 63 8.08 -1.32 10.06
N ASP A 64 7.47 -1.87 11.09
CA ASP A 64 8.17 -2.39 12.25
C ASP A 64 8.31 -3.91 12.12
N LEU A 65 9.55 -4.36 11.93
CA LEU A 65 9.86 -5.77 11.74
C LEU A 65 9.67 -6.57 13.03
N SER A 66 9.73 -5.94 14.20
CA SER A 66 9.56 -6.63 15.48
C SER A 66 8.13 -7.15 15.70
N VAL A 67 7.16 -6.63 14.95
CA VAL A 67 5.74 -6.99 15.04
C VAL A 67 5.43 -8.29 14.27
N PHE A 68 6.33 -8.72 13.36
CA PHE A 68 6.20 -9.98 12.64
C PHE A 68 7.10 -11.04 13.30
N PRO A 69 6.54 -12.07 13.98
CA PRO A 69 7.35 -13.11 14.61
C PRO A 69 8.19 -13.83 13.56
N GLU A 70 9.43 -14.17 13.91
CA GLU A 70 10.29 -15.00 13.07
C GLU A 70 9.58 -16.33 12.80
N ARG A 71 9.37 -16.63 11.52
CA ARG A 71 8.77 -17.89 11.06
C ARG A 71 9.79 -19.00 11.05
#